data_AF-A0A350YYI9-F1
#
_entry.id   AF-A0A350YYI9-F1
#
_cell.length_a   1.000
_cell.length_b   1.000
_cell.length_c   1.000
_cell.angle_alpha   90.00
_cell.angle_beta   90.00
_cell.angle_gamma   90.00
#
_symmetry.space_group_name_H-M   'P 1'
#
loop_
_entity.id
_entity.type
_entity.pdbx_description
1 polymer ?
#
loop_
_entity_poly.entity_id
_entity_poly.type
_entity_poly.pdbx_seq_one_letter_code
_entity_poly.pdbx_strand_id
1 'polypeptide(L)'
;PKYTKTNQGTTVDLKPLVYKGQRVKKGDILTEGYATQNGELALGRNLMVAFMPWQGYNYEDAIVISERIVREDVFTSVHVDEYSLEVRDTKRGVEEFTSDIPNVSEDATKNLDENGLIRIGAIVKPGDILIGKITPKGESDPSPEEKLLRAIFGDKAGDVKDASLKASPSLSGVVIDKKLFSRVNKEKKGKLSSKPLLEQIDEAFDKEVAAIRIKLEEKLYELVSGKTSQGVKDYFGSEVIAKGLKFT
;
A
#
# COMPACT_ATOMS: atom_id res chain seq x y z
N PRO A 1 3.17 8.78 6.11
CA PRO A 1 2.52 7.71 5.34
C PRO A 1 2.07 8.24 3.99
N LYS A 2 2.41 7.51 2.92
CA LYS A 2 2.02 7.81 1.54
C LYS A 2 1.03 6.75 1.09
N TYR A 3 -0.07 7.19 0.47
CA TYR A 3 -1.11 6.34 -0.13
C TYR A 3 -1.59 5.17 0.75
N THR A 4 -1.75 5.39 2.06
CA THR A 4 -2.15 4.33 2.99
C THR A 4 -3.67 4.20 3.02
N LYS A 5 -4.19 2.97 2.95
CA LYS A 5 -5.62 2.68 2.98
C LYS A 5 -6.24 3.01 4.34
N THR A 6 -7.44 3.60 4.33
CA THR A 6 -8.31 3.72 5.51
C THR A 6 -9.34 2.58 5.56
N ASN A 7 -10.03 2.46 6.69
CA ASN A 7 -11.10 1.46 6.85
C ASN A 7 -12.24 1.59 5.83
N GLN A 8 -12.47 2.79 5.27
CA GLN A 8 -13.52 3.04 4.29
C GLN A 8 -13.02 2.94 2.84
N GLY A 9 -11.79 2.46 2.62
CA GLY A 9 -11.19 2.38 1.28
C GLY A 9 -10.74 3.73 0.72
N THR A 10 -10.74 4.79 1.52
CA THR A 10 -10.13 6.08 1.15
C THR A 10 -8.64 6.06 1.43
N THR A 11 -7.95 7.12 0.99
CA THR A 11 -6.49 7.17 1.03
C THR A 11 -5.97 8.24 1.99
N VAL A 12 -4.95 7.87 2.76
CA VAL A 12 -4.15 8.78 3.57
C VAL A 12 -2.87 9.12 2.83
N ASP A 13 -2.76 10.38 2.42
CA ASP A 13 -1.52 10.95 1.91
C ASP A 13 -1.10 12.13 2.79
N LEU A 14 0.07 12.02 3.43
CA LEU A 14 0.67 13.15 4.12
C LEU A 14 1.68 13.85 3.20
N LYS A 15 1.58 15.17 3.10
CA LYS A 15 2.51 16.04 2.37
C LYS A 15 3.21 16.98 3.36
N PRO A 16 4.51 17.24 3.19
CA PRO A 16 5.19 18.23 4.01
C PRO A 16 4.66 19.63 3.69
N LEU A 17 4.30 20.39 4.72
CA LEU A 17 3.90 21.80 4.59
C LEU A 17 5.11 22.74 4.68
N VAL A 18 6.16 22.30 5.38
CA VAL A 18 7.36 23.10 5.66
C VAL A 18 8.47 22.88 4.64
N TYR A 19 9.32 23.89 4.48
CA TYR A 19 10.51 23.84 3.62
C TYR A 19 11.79 23.67 4.42
N LYS A 20 12.85 23.15 3.78
CA LYS A 20 14.16 23.00 4.41
C LYS A 20 14.70 24.37 4.86
N GLY A 21 15.08 24.47 6.14
CA GLY A 21 15.58 25.71 6.73
C GLY A 21 14.51 26.63 7.34
N GLN A 22 13.23 26.28 7.22
CA GLN A 22 12.15 27.02 7.89
C GLN A 22 12.29 26.91 9.41
N ARG A 23 12.24 28.06 10.10
CA ARG A 23 12.14 28.10 11.56
C ARG A 23 10.72 27.76 11.98
N VAL A 24 10.56 26.72 12.79
CA VAL A 24 9.28 26.25 13.32
C VAL A 24 9.25 26.42 14.84
N LYS A 25 8.06 26.61 15.40
CA LYS A 25 7.80 26.70 16.84
C LYS A 25 7.03 25.48 17.32
N LYS A 26 7.03 25.24 18.63
CA LYS A 26 6.20 24.20 19.25
C LYS A 26 4.73 24.50 18.95
N GLY A 27 4.04 23.54 18.32
CA GLY A 27 2.64 23.66 17.90
C GLY A 27 2.46 23.90 16.41
N ASP A 28 3.53 24.18 15.66
CA ASP A 28 3.44 24.35 14.20
C ASP A 28 3.15 23.02 13.51
N ILE A 29 2.27 23.07 12.50
CA ILE A 29 1.89 21.92 11.69
C ILE A 29 2.96 21.71 10.62
N LEU A 30 3.60 20.53 10.65
CA LEU A 30 4.69 20.19 9.74
C LEU A 30 4.23 19.47 8.48
N THR A 31 3.07 18.84 8.54
CA THR A 31 2.51 18.02 7.47
C THR A 31 1.02 18.26 7.35
N GLU A 32 0.53 18.32 6.11
CA GLU A 32 -0.89 18.31 5.79
C GLU A 32 -1.32 16.94 5.26
N GLY A 33 -2.61 16.64 5.36
CA GLY A 33 -3.22 15.38 4.92
C GLY A 33 -4.58 15.17 5.58
N TYR A 34 -5.24 14.02 5.35
CA TYR A 34 -6.58 13.74 5.90
C TYR A 34 -7.61 14.87 5.67
N ALA A 35 -7.73 15.34 4.43
CA ALA A 35 -8.63 16.46 4.08
C ALA A 35 -8.35 17.72 4.91
N THR A 36 -7.08 18.09 5.08
CA THR A 36 -6.67 19.38 5.65
C THR A 36 -5.89 20.20 4.63
N GLN A 37 -5.96 21.52 4.75
CA GLN A 37 -5.20 22.47 3.96
C GLN A 37 -4.69 23.58 4.87
N ASN A 38 -3.38 23.85 4.88
CA ASN A 38 -2.76 24.88 5.73
C ASN A 38 -3.10 24.78 7.23
N GLY A 39 -3.37 23.56 7.72
CA GLY A 39 -3.72 23.32 9.12
C GLY A 39 -5.20 23.46 9.47
N GLU A 40 -6.05 23.75 8.49
CA GLU A 40 -7.50 23.78 8.65
C GLU A 40 -8.16 22.56 8.00
N LEU A 41 -9.34 22.19 8.49
CA LEU A 41 -10.13 21.10 7.91
C LEU A 41 -10.77 21.55 6.60
N ALA A 42 -10.48 20.84 5.52
CA ALA A 42 -10.93 21.11 4.15
C ALA A 42 -11.59 19.86 3.55
N LEU A 43 -12.84 19.59 3.95
CA LEU A 43 -13.59 18.39 3.53
C LEU A 43 -14.05 18.43 2.06
N GLY A 44 -14.02 19.59 1.40
CA GLY A 44 -14.56 19.76 0.06
C GLY A 44 -13.99 20.97 -0.66
N ARG A 45 -14.67 21.40 -1.72
CA ARG A 45 -14.27 22.52 -2.56
C ARG A 45 -15.38 23.57 -2.60
N ASN A 46 -14.99 24.84 -2.52
CA ASN A 46 -15.90 25.95 -2.76
C ASN A 46 -16.18 26.08 -4.26
N LEU A 47 -17.45 26.18 -4.63
CA LEU A 47 -17.89 26.34 -6.00
C LEU A 47 -18.69 27.62 -6.18
N MET A 48 -18.65 28.16 -7.40
CA MET A 48 -19.59 29.20 -7.81
C MET A 48 -20.91 28.54 -8.18
N VAL A 49 -21.99 28.92 -7.50
CA VAL A 49 -23.32 28.33 -7.66
C VAL A 49 -24.29 29.41 -8.13
N ALA A 50 -25.09 29.08 -9.13
CA ALA A 50 -26.19 29.93 -9.60
C ALA A 50 -27.53 29.27 -9.22
N PHE A 51 -28.37 30.00 -8.49
CA PHE A 51 -29.72 29.56 -8.15
C PHE A 51 -30.68 29.97 -9.26
N MET A 52 -30.91 29.08 -10.21
CA MET A 52 -31.85 29.28 -11.31
C MET A 52 -32.35 27.94 -11.86
N PRO A 53 -33.60 27.87 -12.35
CA PRO A 53 -34.06 26.69 -13.07
C PRO A 53 -33.27 26.55 -14.38
N TRP A 54 -32.82 25.33 -14.68
CA TRP A 54 -32.05 25.04 -15.88
C TRP A 54 -32.68 23.90 -16.68
N GLN A 55 -33.58 24.25 -17.60
CA GLN A 55 -34.23 23.32 -18.54
C GLN A 55 -34.83 22.05 -17.90
N GLY A 56 -35.19 22.10 -16.62
CA GLY A 56 -35.68 20.93 -15.86
C GLY A 56 -34.61 19.92 -15.43
N TYR A 57 -33.33 20.14 -15.75
CA TYR A 57 -32.24 19.24 -15.31
C TYR A 57 -31.94 19.33 -13.81
N ASN A 58 -32.31 20.43 -13.17
CA ASN A 58 -32.27 20.59 -11.71
C ASN A 58 -33.66 20.46 -11.07
N TYR A 59 -34.48 19.55 -11.59
CA TYR A 59 -35.76 19.22 -10.98
C TYR A 59 -35.57 18.45 -9.67
N GLU A 60 -36.42 18.72 -8.67
CA GLU A 60 -36.28 18.23 -7.29
C GLU A 60 -34.89 18.53 -6.71
N ASP A 61 -34.11 17.50 -6.38
CA ASP A 61 -32.79 17.61 -5.74
C ASP A 61 -31.64 17.37 -6.75
N ALA A 62 -31.93 17.34 -8.05
CA ALA A 62 -30.92 17.13 -9.07
C ALA A 62 -29.98 18.35 -9.18
N ILE A 63 -28.67 18.09 -9.29
CA ILE A 63 -27.64 19.12 -9.42
C ILE A 63 -27.07 19.08 -10.83
N VAL A 64 -27.11 20.22 -11.51
CA VAL A 64 -26.42 20.41 -12.79
C VAL A 64 -25.00 20.87 -12.53
N ILE A 65 -24.03 20.08 -12.97
CA ILE A 65 -22.61 20.40 -12.86
C ILE A 65 -22.04 20.84 -14.20
N SER A 66 -21.11 21.80 -14.15
CA SER A 66 -20.35 22.19 -15.34
C SER A 66 -19.34 21.09 -15.69
N GLU A 67 -19.16 20.81 -16.98
CA GLU A 67 -18.10 19.91 -17.49
C GLU A 67 -16.71 20.32 -16.98
N ARG A 68 -16.52 21.62 -16.70
CA ARG A 68 -15.29 22.15 -16.11
C ARG A 68 -14.88 21.43 -14.83
N ILE A 69 -15.84 21.03 -14.00
CA ILE A 69 -15.58 20.33 -12.73
C ILE A 69 -14.91 18.98 -12.98
N VAL A 70 -15.33 18.27 -14.02
CA VAL A 70 -14.75 16.98 -14.43
C VAL A 70 -13.39 17.19 -15.07
N ARG A 71 -13.27 18.19 -15.97
CA ARG A 71 -12.02 18.48 -16.68
C ARG A 71 -10.88 18.90 -15.75
N GLU A 72 -11.19 19.62 -14.68
CA GLU A 72 -10.21 20.12 -13.69
C GLU A 72 -10.01 19.16 -12.51
N ASP A 73 -10.57 17.95 -12.55
CA ASP A 73 -10.44 16.93 -11.50
C ASP A 73 -10.82 17.44 -10.09
N VAL A 74 -11.79 18.36 -10.01
CA VAL A 74 -12.11 19.10 -8.77
C VAL A 74 -12.58 18.18 -7.65
N PHE A 75 -13.34 17.14 -7.99
CA PHE A 75 -13.87 16.12 -7.08
C PHE A 75 -13.29 14.73 -7.30
N THR A 76 -12.17 14.62 -8.02
CA THR A 76 -11.52 13.33 -8.23
C THR A 76 -10.92 12.82 -6.92
N SER A 77 -11.32 11.62 -6.49
CA SER A 77 -10.85 10.97 -5.27
C SER A 77 -9.97 9.77 -5.58
N VAL A 78 -9.07 9.45 -4.64
CA VAL A 78 -8.19 8.27 -4.73
C VAL A 78 -8.67 7.23 -3.72
N HIS A 79 -9.00 6.05 -4.23
CA HIS A 79 -9.43 4.91 -3.43
C HIS A 79 -8.36 3.81 -3.48
N VAL A 80 -8.17 3.12 -2.37
CA VAL A 80 -7.23 2.00 -2.26
C VAL A 80 -7.99 0.80 -1.73
N ASP A 81 -8.14 -0.20 -2.59
CA ASP A 81 -8.73 -1.48 -2.25
C ASP A 81 -7.66 -2.52 -2.00
N GLU A 82 -7.98 -3.49 -1.13
CA GLU A 82 -7.07 -4.58 -0.78
C GLU A 82 -7.77 -5.88 -1.13
N TYR A 83 -7.05 -6.72 -1.87
CA TYR A 83 -7.52 -8.00 -2.33
C TYR A 83 -6.60 -9.07 -1.76
N SER A 84 -7.18 -10.06 -1.08
CA SER A 84 -6.44 -11.17 -0.50
C SER A 84 -6.98 -12.50 -1.01
N LEU A 85 -6.06 -13.44 -1.22
CA LEU A 85 -6.37 -14.82 -1.54
C LEU A 85 -5.51 -15.71 -0.66
N GLU A 86 -6.13 -16.71 -0.04
CA GLU A 86 -5.44 -17.67 0.81
C GLU A 86 -5.31 -19.01 0.07
N VAL A 87 -4.15 -19.64 0.27
CA VAL A 87 -3.90 -21.04 -0.10
C VAL A 87 -4.42 -21.94 1.02
N ARG A 88 -5.17 -22.97 0.63
CA ARG A 88 -5.73 -23.96 1.57
C ARG A 88 -5.25 -25.35 1.22
N ASP A 89 -5.01 -26.15 2.25
CA ASP A 89 -4.79 -27.59 2.09
C ASP A 89 -6.13 -28.28 1.86
N THR A 90 -6.30 -28.87 0.69
CA THR A 90 -7.47 -29.69 0.39
C THR A 90 -7.14 -31.17 0.57
N LYS A 91 -8.16 -32.02 0.70
CA LYS A 91 -7.96 -33.49 0.77
C LYS A 91 -7.26 -34.07 -0.47
N ARG A 92 -7.24 -33.34 -1.59
CA ARG A 92 -6.70 -33.77 -2.89
C ARG A 92 -5.30 -33.23 -3.16
N GLY A 93 -4.80 -32.34 -2.30
CA GLY A 93 -3.49 -31.73 -2.44
C GLY A 93 -3.47 -30.29 -1.94
N VAL A 94 -2.28 -29.73 -1.88
CA VAL A 94 -2.02 -28.36 -1.46
C VAL A 94 -2.33 -27.44 -2.65
N GLU A 95 -3.06 -26.35 -2.41
CA GLU A 95 -3.19 -25.29 -3.41
C GLU A 95 -1.88 -24.52 -3.54
N GLU A 96 -1.54 -24.08 -4.74
CA GLU A 96 -0.27 -23.37 -4.97
C GLU A 96 -0.53 -22.04 -5.68
N PHE A 97 0.28 -21.04 -5.33
CA PHE A 97 0.34 -19.80 -6.11
C PHE A 97 1.35 -19.99 -7.24
N THR A 98 0.93 -19.71 -8.46
CA THR A 98 1.76 -19.88 -9.66
C THR A 98 1.28 -18.96 -10.77
N SER A 99 2.18 -18.59 -11.69
CA SER A 99 1.83 -17.94 -12.95
C SER A 99 1.42 -18.94 -14.04
N ASP A 100 1.69 -20.24 -13.86
CA ASP A 100 1.31 -21.28 -14.80
C ASP A 100 -0.13 -21.76 -14.54
N ILE A 101 -1.08 -21.13 -15.21
CA ILE A 101 -2.51 -21.36 -15.01
C ILE A 101 -3.08 -22.05 -16.26
N PRO A 102 -3.75 -23.21 -16.13
CA PRO A 102 -4.31 -23.92 -17.27
C PRO A 102 -5.45 -23.12 -17.91
N ASN A 103 -5.60 -23.24 -19.23
CA ASN A 103 -6.68 -22.61 -20.02
C ASN A 103 -6.67 -21.07 -20.00
N VAL A 104 -5.54 -20.45 -19.68
CA VAL A 104 -5.36 -18.99 -19.70
C VAL A 104 -4.34 -18.61 -20.78
N SER A 105 -4.61 -17.55 -21.53
CA SER A 105 -3.69 -17.01 -22.53
C SER A 105 -2.42 -16.44 -21.90
N GLU A 106 -1.26 -16.58 -22.55
CA GLU A 106 0.01 -15.98 -22.09
C GLU A 106 -0.08 -14.47 -21.87
N ASP A 107 -0.91 -13.76 -22.64
CA ASP A 107 -1.13 -12.33 -22.46
C ASP A 107 -1.76 -11.97 -21.10
N ALA A 108 -2.58 -12.87 -20.55
CA ALA A 108 -3.23 -12.67 -19.25
C ALA A 108 -2.31 -13.00 -18.08
N THR A 109 -1.33 -13.90 -18.27
CA THR A 109 -0.31 -14.23 -17.26
C THR A 109 0.94 -13.35 -17.34
N LYS A 110 1.09 -12.55 -18.42
CA LYS A 110 2.23 -11.64 -18.64
C LYS A 110 2.54 -10.68 -17.49
N ASN A 111 1.53 -10.26 -16.73
CA ASN A 111 1.72 -9.34 -15.61
C ASN A 111 1.99 -10.06 -14.27
N LEU A 112 1.90 -11.38 -14.22
CA LEU A 112 2.18 -12.18 -13.03
C LEU A 112 3.68 -12.44 -12.89
N ASP A 113 4.14 -12.51 -11.65
CA ASP A 113 5.49 -12.94 -11.32
C ASP A 113 5.58 -14.47 -11.16
N GLU A 114 6.78 -14.95 -10.82
CA GLU A 114 7.05 -16.38 -10.57
C GLU A 114 6.18 -16.97 -9.46
N ASN A 115 5.71 -16.14 -8.52
CA ASN A 115 4.84 -16.55 -7.42
C ASN A 115 3.34 -16.38 -7.74
N GLY A 116 2.98 -16.10 -9.00
CA GLY A 116 1.59 -15.86 -9.40
C GLY A 116 1.01 -14.54 -8.88
N LEU A 117 1.81 -13.56 -8.45
CA LEU A 117 1.33 -12.25 -8.02
C LEU A 117 1.53 -11.21 -9.12
N ILE A 118 0.53 -10.36 -9.33
CA ILE A 118 0.65 -9.24 -10.25
C ILE A 118 1.81 -8.31 -9.89
N ARG A 119 2.53 -7.79 -10.89
CA ARG A 119 3.63 -6.85 -10.68
C ARG A 119 3.15 -5.49 -10.17
N ILE A 120 3.97 -4.86 -9.32
CA ILE A 120 3.74 -3.48 -8.86
C ILE A 120 3.86 -2.53 -10.07
N GLY A 121 2.94 -1.59 -10.18
CA GLY A 121 2.85 -0.65 -11.31
C GLY A 121 2.11 -1.18 -12.54
N ALA A 122 1.58 -2.42 -12.51
CA ALA A 122 0.69 -2.89 -13.56
C ALA A 122 -0.63 -2.11 -13.55
N ILE A 123 -1.11 -1.75 -14.74
CA ILE A 123 -2.46 -1.23 -14.96
C ILE A 123 -3.39 -2.43 -15.10
N VAL A 124 -4.33 -2.55 -14.19
CA VAL A 124 -5.31 -3.64 -14.13
C VAL A 124 -6.54 -3.24 -14.91
N LYS A 125 -7.02 -4.16 -15.74
CA LYS A 125 -8.32 -4.08 -16.40
C LYS A 125 -9.27 -5.15 -15.87
N PRO A 126 -10.59 -4.94 -16.05
CA PRO A 126 -11.58 -5.98 -15.80
C PRO A 126 -11.20 -7.33 -16.42
N GLY A 127 -11.20 -8.39 -15.62
CA GLY A 127 -10.85 -9.75 -16.06
C GLY A 127 -9.38 -10.14 -15.97
N ASP A 128 -8.47 -9.19 -15.72
CA ASP A 128 -7.05 -9.50 -15.49
C ASP A 128 -6.85 -10.33 -14.22
N ILE A 129 -5.84 -11.20 -14.21
CA ILE A 129 -5.51 -12.03 -13.06
C ILE A 129 -4.63 -11.22 -12.09
N LEU A 130 -5.11 -11.06 -10.86
CA LEU A 130 -4.39 -10.37 -9.78
C LEU A 130 -3.50 -11.34 -9.00
N ILE A 131 -4.05 -12.51 -8.67
CA ILE A 131 -3.36 -13.57 -7.92
C ILE A 131 -3.68 -14.89 -8.59
N GLY A 132 -2.67 -15.49 -9.22
CA GLY A 132 -2.69 -16.83 -9.80
C GLY A 132 -2.69 -17.89 -8.72
N LYS A 133 -3.74 -18.72 -8.69
CA LYS A 133 -3.87 -19.85 -7.78
C LYS A 133 -4.37 -21.07 -8.51
N ILE A 134 -3.71 -22.20 -8.29
CA ILE A 134 -4.12 -23.50 -8.80
C ILE A 134 -4.58 -24.39 -7.65
N THR A 135 -5.65 -25.14 -7.90
CA THR A 135 -6.14 -26.18 -6.99
C THR A 135 -6.02 -27.53 -7.67
N PRO A 136 -5.41 -28.55 -7.04
CA PRO A 136 -5.36 -29.89 -7.61
C PRO A 136 -6.78 -30.45 -7.77
N LYS A 137 -7.12 -30.86 -8.98
CA LYS A 137 -8.37 -31.51 -9.33
C LYS A 137 -8.21 -33.01 -9.07
N GLY A 138 -9.27 -33.66 -8.59
CA GLY A 138 -9.29 -35.12 -8.57
C GLY A 138 -9.53 -35.64 -9.98
N GLU A 139 -8.95 -36.80 -10.32
CA GLU A 139 -9.29 -37.50 -11.56
C GLU A 139 -10.81 -37.71 -11.62
N SER A 140 -11.44 -37.03 -12.57
CA SER A 140 -12.84 -37.24 -12.93
C SER A 140 -12.84 -38.00 -14.24
N ASP A 141 -13.53 -39.14 -14.29
CA ASP A 141 -13.71 -39.89 -15.53
C ASP A 141 -14.41 -38.98 -16.56
N PRO A 142 -13.74 -38.63 -17.68
CA PRO A 142 -14.35 -37.78 -18.70
C PRO A 142 -15.48 -38.53 -19.40
N SER A 143 -16.48 -37.79 -19.85
CA SER A 143 -17.55 -38.33 -20.70
C SER A 143 -16.98 -38.94 -22.00
N PRO A 144 -17.67 -39.90 -22.65
CA PRO A 144 -17.24 -40.44 -23.94
C PRO A 144 -16.96 -39.36 -25.00
N GLU A 145 -17.73 -38.27 -24.99
CA GLU A 145 -17.57 -37.10 -25.86
C GLU A 145 -16.29 -36.33 -25.57
N GLU A 146 -15.98 -36.05 -24.30
CA GLU A 146 -14.73 -35.41 -23.88
C GLU A 146 -13.52 -36.32 -24.17
N LYS A 147 -13.68 -37.64 -24.00
CA LYS A 147 -12.64 -38.63 -24.33
C LYS A 147 -12.33 -38.64 -25.82
N LEU A 148 -13.34 -38.50 -26.68
CA LEU A 148 -13.17 -38.37 -28.12
C LEU A 148 -12.45 -37.05 -28.49
N LEU A 149 -12.91 -35.92 -27.92
CA LEU A 149 -12.25 -34.62 -28.10
C LEU A 149 -10.77 -34.66 -27.69
N ARG A 150 -10.47 -35.30 -26.56
CA ARG A 150 -9.11 -35.47 -26.05
C ARG A 150 -8.23 -36.32 -26.97
N ALA A 151 -8.82 -37.35 -27.60
CA ALA A 151 -8.11 -38.18 -28.57
C ALA A 151 -7.80 -37.45 -29.88
N ILE A 152 -8.66 -36.51 -30.29
CA ILE A 152 -8.49 -35.73 -31.52
C ILE A 152 -7.50 -34.57 -31.31
N PHE A 153 -7.64 -33.82 -30.23
CA PHE A 153 -6.82 -32.62 -29.96
C PHE A 153 -5.56 -32.91 -29.15
N GLY A 154 -5.40 -34.12 -28.62
CA GLY A 154 -4.24 -34.49 -27.79
C GLY A 154 -4.16 -33.70 -26.48
N ASP A 155 -5.26 -33.05 -26.09
CA ASP A 155 -5.27 -32.08 -25.01
C ASP A 155 -5.03 -32.80 -23.67
N LYS A 156 -3.91 -32.52 -23.01
CA LYS A 156 -3.66 -33.09 -21.68
C LYS A 156 -4.61 -32.36 -20.74
N ALA A 157 -5.64 -33.03 -20.23
CA ALA A 157 -6.44 -32.50 -19.14
C ALA A 157 -5.49 -32.05 -18.03
N GLY A 158 -5.51 -30.76 -17.72
CA GLY A 158 -4.80 -30.24 -16.58
C GLY A 158 -5.35 -30.92 -15.33
N ASP A 159 -4.48 -31.58 -14.58
CA ASP A 159 -4.79 -32.14 -13.26
C ASP A 159 -5.02 -31.03 -12.21
N VAL A 160 -4.92 -29.77 -12.64
CA VAL A 160 -5.09 -28.56 -11.84
C VAL A 160 -6.23 -27.71 -12.39
N LYS A 161 -6.96 -27.06 -11.49
CA LYS A 161 -8.04 -26.13 -11.80
C LYS A 161 -7.61 -24.70 -11.44
N ASP A 162 -7.95 -23.75 -12.30
CA ASP A 162 -7.83 -22.31 -12.02
C ASP A 162 -8.76 -21.93 -10.85
N ALA A 163 -8.15 -21.43 -9.77
CA ALA A 163 -8.81 -20.84 -8.60
C ALA A 163 -8.27 -19.42 -8.32
N SER A 164 -7.77 -18.76 -9.36
CA SER A 164 -7.13 -17.45 -9.30
C SER A 164 -8.12 -16.33 -9.01
N LEU A 165 -7.61 -15.27 -8.38
CA LEU A 165 -8.37 -14.04 -8.16
C LEU A 165 -8.26 -13.14 -9.40
N LYS A 166 -9.41 -12.87 -10.04
CA LYS A 166 -9.54 -11.99 -11.20
C LYS A 166 -10.09 -10.63 -10.78
N ALA A 167 -9.69 -9.59 -11.49
CA ALA A 167 -10.23 -8.25 -11.33
C ALA A 167 -11.73 -8.23 -11.64
N SER A 168 -12.52 -7.61 -10.76
CA SER A 168 -13.97 -7.48 -10.96
C SER A 168 -14.29 -6.61 -12.18
N PRO A 169 -15.49 -6.72 -12.78
CA PRO A 169 -15.86 -5.98 -13.98
C PRO A 169 -15.74 -4.45 -13.88
N SER A 170 -15.81 -3.92 -12.66
CA SER A 170 -15.73 -2.50 -12.34
C SER A 170 -14.36 -2.07 -11.81
N LEU A 171 -13.41 -3.01 -11.61
CA LEU A 171 -12.09 -2.70 -11.11
C LEU A 171 -11.17 -2.24 -12.25
N SER A 172 -10.71 -1.00 -12.15
CA SER A 172 -9.64 -0.47 -12.98
C SER A 172 -8.72 0.38 -12.12
N GLY A 173 -7.41 0.16 -12.22
CA GLY A 173 -6.46 0.90 -11.39
C GLY A 173 -5.03 0.44 -11.57
N VAL A 174 -4.16 0.92 -10.68
CA VAL A 174 -2.73 0.58 -10.68
C VAL A 174 -2.40 -0.18 -9.41
N VAL A 175 -1.64 -1.26 -9.53
CA VAL A 175 -1.14 -2.02 -8.37
C VAL A 175 -0.07 -1.19 -7.66
N ILE A 176 -0.33 -0.77 -6.43
CA ILE A 176 0.60 0.05 -5.64
C ILE A 176 1.56 -0.79 -4.77
N ASP A 177 1.11 -1.95 -4.30
CA ASP A 177 1.83 -2.78 -3.35
C ASP A 177 1.36 -4.23 -3.47
N LYS A 178 2.22 -5.18 -3.09
CA LYS A 178 1.89 -6.60 -2.99
C LYS A 178 2.62 -7.23 -1.81
N LYS A 179 1.94 -8.13 -1.10
CA LYS A 179 2.50 -8.82 0.07
C LYS A 179 2.25 -10.31 -0.06
N LEU A 180 3.31 -11.10 0.12
CA LEU A 180 3.22 -12.56 0.20
C LEU A 180 3.44 -12.98 1.64
N PHE A 181 2.42 -13.59 2.25
CA PHE A 181 2.51 -14.12 3.60
C PHE A 181 2.66 -15.64 3.53
N SER A 182 3.86 -16.14 3.85
CA SER A 182 4.11 -17.57 4.00
C SER A 182 3.94 -17.99 5.45
N ARG A 183 3.20 -19.07 5.71
CA ARG A 183 3.16 -19.69 7.04
C ARG A 183 4.53 -20.27 7.35
N VAL A 184 5.19 -19.76 8.40
CA VAL A 184 6.45 -20.34 8.88
C VAL A 184 6.12 -21.70 9.51
N ASN A 185 6.45 -22.78 8.82
CA ASN A 185 6.45 -24.10 9.43
C ASN A 185 7.40 -24.07 10.62
N LYS A 186 6.90 -24.38 11.82
CA LYS A 186 7.69 -24.54 13.05
C LYS A 186 8.56 -25.80 12.99
N GLU A 187 9.22 -26.06 11.87
CA GLU A 187 10.42 -26.86 11.91
C GLU A 187 11.51 -26.00 12.53
N LYS A 188 12.11 -26.52 13.61
CA LYS A 188 13.00 -25.84 14.57
C LYS A 188 14.26 -25.18 13.98
N LYS A 189 14.40 -25.06 12.66
CA LYS A 189 15.57 -24.53 11.94
C LYS A 189 15.45 -23.05 11.53
N GLY A 190 14.24 -22.48 11.40
CA GLY A 190 14.07 -21.10 10.92
C GLY A 190 14.44 -19.99 11.93
N LYS A 191 14.32 -20.24 13.23
CA LYS A 191 14.71 -19.26 14.28
C LYS A 191 16.23 -19.04 14.37
N LEU A 192 17.03 -19.97 13.86
CA LEU A 192 18.50 -19.92 13.96
C LEU A 192 19.14 -19.16 12.80
N SER A 193 18.54 -19.18 11.59
CA SER A 193 19.04 -18.44 10.44
C SER A 193 18.57 -16.99 10.38
N SER A 194 17.39 -16.68 10.92
CA SER A 194 16.87 -15.30 10.93
C SER A 194 17.49 -14.42 12.03
N LYS A 195 17.97 -15.02 13.12
CA LYS A 195 18.57 -14.29 14.24
C LYS A 195 19.81 -13.46 13.84
N PRO A 196 20.81 -14.00 13.11
CA PRO A 196 21.95 -13.21 12.67
C PRO A 196 21.57 -12.13 11.64
N LEU A 197 20.55 -12.38 10.80
CA LEU A 197 20.02 -11.37 9.87
C LEU A 197 19.31 -10.22 10.61
N LEU A 198 18.52 -10.54 11.62
CA LEU A 198 17.88 -9.55 12.49
C LEU A 198 18.93 -8.72 13.24
N GLU A 199 19.95 -9.36 13.82
CA GLU A 199 21.06 -8.68 14.49
C GLU A 199 21.82 -7.74 13.53
N GLN A 200 22.04 -8.14 12.27
CA GLN A 200 22.64 -7.27 11.25
C GLN A 200 21.77 -6.07 10.89
N ILE A 201 20.44 -6.27 10.77
CA ILE A 201 19.49 -5.20 10.49
C ILE A 201 19.43 -4.22 11.67
N ASP A 202 19.38 -4.75 12.90
CA ASP A 202 19.38 -3.95 14.13
C ASP A 202 20.68 -3.15 14.26
N GLU A 203 21.85 -3.76 14.02
CA GLU A 203 23.13 -3.05 13.99
C GLU A 203 23.20 -1.96 12.92
N ALA A 204 22.66 -2.23 11.73
CA ALA A 204 22.61 -1.25 10.65
C ALA A 204 21.70 -0.07 11.02
N PHE A 205 20.54 -0.36 11.59
CA PHE A 205 19.60 0.64 12.09
C PHE A 205 20.24 1.50 13.18
N ASP A 206 20.91 0.88 14.16
CA ASP A 206 21.58 1.59 15.25
C ASP A 206 22.71 2.50 14.72
N LYS A 207 23.46 2.07 13.70
CA LYS A 207 24.46 2.91 13.02
C LYS A 207 23.83 4.13 12.35
N GLU A 208 22.73 3.96 11.63
CA GLU A 208 22.03 5.08 11.00
C GLU A 208 21.48 6.07 12.04
N VAL A 209 20.87 5.55 13.10
CA VAL A 209 20.36 6.37 14.22
C VAL A 209 21.50 7.12 14.90
N ALA A 210 22.64 6.47 15.15
CA ALA A 210 23.81 7.10 15.73
C ALA A 210 24.36 8.20 14.82
N ALA A 211 24.46 7.98 13.51
CA ALA A 211 24.89 8.99 12.55
C ALA A 211 23.95 10.21 12.54
N ILE A 212 22.63 10.00 12.62
CA ILE A 212 21.65 11.07 12.72
C ILE A 212 21.78 11.82 14.06
N ARG A 213 22.03 11.11 15.17
CA ARG A 213 22.26 11.71 16.48
C ARG A 213 23.51 12.59 16.49
N ILE A 214 24.63 12.12 15.96
CA ILE A 214 25.87 12.91 15.84
C ILE A 214 25.59 14.20 15.04
N LYS A 215 24.91 14.08 13.90
CA LYS A 215 24.54 15.25 13.09
C LYS A 215 23.59 16.21 13.80
N LEU A 216 22.73 15.69 14.67
CA LEU A 216 21.88 16.51 15.54
C LEU A 216 22.71 17.22 16.60
N GLU A 217 23.63 16.52 17.26
CA GLU A 217 24.53 17.07 18.27
C GLU A 217 25.42 18.17 17.69
N GLU A 218 26.05 17.96 16.52
CA GLU A 218 26.85 18.98 15.83
C GLU A 218 26.05 20.26 15.55
N LYS A 219 24.84 20.12 15.00
CA LYS A 219 23.97 21.26 14.71
C LYS A 219 23.48 21.95 15.98
N LEU A 220 23.20 21.18 17.02
CA LEU A 220 22.78 21.70 18.32
C LEU A 220 23.94 22.46 18.96
N TYR A 221 25.16 21.94 18.84
CA TYR A 221 26.38 22.60 19.28
C TYR A 221 26.60 23.94 18.58
N GLU A 222 26.49 24.01 17.25
CA GLU A 222 26.57 25.27 16.51
C GLU A 222 25.56 26.32 17.03
N LEU A 223 24.31 25.89 17.29
CA LEU A 223 23.23 26.78 17.73
C LEU A 223 23.37 27.25 19.19
N VAL A 224 24.03 26.46 20.02
CA VAL A 224 24.06 26.63 21.48
C VAL A 224 25.45 27.06 21.99
N SER A 225 26.50 26.94 21.16
CA SER A 225 27.85 27.42 21.46
C SER A 225 27.84 28.87 21.95
N GLY A 226 28.45 29.10 23.11
CA GLY A 226 28.52 30.42 23.76
C GLY A 226 27.27 30.86 24.55
N LYS A 227 26.18 30.09 24.56
CA LYS A 227 25.00 30.36 25.40
C LYS A 227 25.12 29.68 26.77
N THR A 228 24.48 30.24 27.79
CA THR A 228 24.38 29.67 29.14
C THR A 228 23.12 28.82 29.28
N SER A 229 23.27 27.64 29.86
CA SER A 229 22.19 26.71 30.16
C SER A 229 21.21 27.33 31.16
N GLN A 230 19.91 27.26 30.85
CA GLN A 230 18.85 27.61 31.80
C GLN A 230 18.44 26.44 32.71
N GLY A 231 19.14 25.30 32.62
CA GLY A 231 18.78 24.05 33.28
C GLY A 231 18.14 23.10 32.27
N VAL A 232 18.87 22.08 31.81
CA VAL A 232 18.33 21.02 30.94
C VAL A 232 17.87 19.88 31.82
N LYS A 233 16.63 19.45 31.66
CA LYS A 233 16.03 18.35 32.41
C LYS A 233 15.68 17.20 31.48
N ASP A 234 15.88 15.98 31.97
CA ASP A 234 15.41 14.78 31.29
C ASP A 234 13.88 14.64 31.42
N TYR A 235 13.29 13.71 30.68
CA TYR A 235 11.86 13.38 30.73
C TYR A 235 11.36 13.02 32.15
N PHE A 236 12.25 12.50 33.00
CA PHE A 236 11.97 12.18 34.40
C PHE A 236 12.18 13.35 35.37
N GLY A 237 12.47 14.55 34.86
CA GLY A 237 12.66 15.77 35.66
C GLY A 237 14.03 15.90 36.34
N SER A 238 14.92 14.93 36.14
CA SER A 238 16.32 14.97 36.60
C SER A 238 17.10 16.02 35.81
N GLU A 239 17.86 16.89 36.48
CA GLU A 239 18.72 17.88 35.82
C GLU A 239 19.94 17.20 35.19
N VAL A 240 20.07 17.36 33.87
CA VAL A 240 21.18 16.83 33.06
C VAL A 240 22.27 17.88 32.89
N ILE A 241 21.90 19.16 32.78
CA ILE A 241 22.85 20.28 32.72
C ILE A 241 22.35 21.37 33.66
N ALA A 242 23.14 21.69 34.69
CA ALA A 242 22.79 22.71 35.67
C ALA A 242 22.67 24.11 35.05
N LYS A 243 21.83 24.94 35.67
CA LYS A 243 21.63 26.34 35.27
C LYS A 243 22.91 27.15 35.47
N GLY A 244 23.35 27.87 34.45
CA GLY A 244 24.54 28.73 34.48
C GLY A 244 25.82 28.14 33.87
N LEU A 245 25.83 26.84 33.54
CA LEU A 245 26.93 26.23 32.78
C LEU A 245 26.87 26.69 31.31
N LYS A 246 28.01 27.02 30.72
CA LYS A 246 28.09 27.26 29.26
C LYS A 246 27.97 25.91 28.56
N PHE A 247 27.21 25.88 27.47
CA PHE A 247 27.24 24.74 26.57
C PHE A 247 28.58 24.78 25.81
N THR A 248 29.52 23.97 26.30
CA THR A 248 30.85 23.73 25.73
C THR A 248 30.95 22.36 25.11
#